data_AF-A0A1E3LLS0-F1
#
_entry.id   AF-A0A1E3LLS0-F1
#
_cell.length_a   1.000
_cell.length_b   1.000
_cell.length_c   1.000
_cell.angle_alpha   90.00
_cell.angle_beta   90.00
_cell.angle_gamma   90.00
#
_symmetry.space_group_name_H-M   'P 1'
#
loop_
_entity.id
_entity.type
_entity.pdbx_description
1 polymer ?
#
loop_
_entity_poly.entity_id
_entity_poly.type
_entity_poly.pdbx_seq_one_letter_code
_entity_poly.pdbx_strand_id
1 'polypeptide(L)'
;MLELTSCPDNLVSGLIELLVTSVNKEYLNEAERLLAALHVMRPRFRELHVYDVWLLMGRKKYTEATQLLRELENQPLRSPYGAYVSALTAICLFSLRDPSWRIYANEVLARNEDQESVNLVSLLMGKRKEAEPSATTTGDVSPFATMHFMRA
;
A
#
# COMPACT_ATOMS: atom_id res chain seq x y z
N MET A 1 -28.26 -15.87 17.86
CA MET A 1 -27.05 -15.02 17.76
C MET A 1 -26.55 -15.23 16.34
N LEU A 2 -26.71 -14.24 15.45
CA LEU A 2 -26.29 -14.37 14.05
C LEU A 2 -24.76 -14.43 14.01
N GLU A 3 -24.21 -15.57 13.60
CA GLU A 3 -22.78 -15.71 13.25
C GLU A 3 -22.51 -14.87 11.98
N LEU A 4 -22.40 -13.55 12.15
CA LEU A 4 -22.06 -12.56 11.10
C LEU A 4 -20.62 -12.72 10.55
N THR A 5 -19.87 -13.68 11.08
CA THR A 5 -18.46 -13.94 10.80
C THR A 5 -18.25 -14.92 9.66
N SER A 6 -19.25 -15.72 9.27
CA SER A 6 -19.15 -16.65 8.14
C SER A 6 -19.55 -15.97 6.83
N CYS A 7 -18.82 -14.92 6.44
CA CYS A 7 -19.00 -14.34 5.11
C CYS A 7 -18.39 -15.24 4.04
N PRO A 8 -19.17 -15.56 2.98
CA PRO A 8 -18.67 -16.39 1.89
C PRO A 8 -17.57 -15.66 1.13
N ASP A 9 -16.58 -16.41 0.63
CA ASP A 9 -15.36 -15.84 0.04
C ASP A 9 -15.65 -14.98 -1.20
N ASN A 10 -16.71 -15.30 -1.94
CA ASN A 10 -17.16 -14.49 -3.07
C ASN A 10 -17.59 -13.07 -2.68
N LEU A 11 -18.22 -12.90 -1.51
CA LEU A 11 -18.60 -11.58 -1.00
C LEU A 11 -17.36 -10.79 -0.60
N VAL A 12 -16.40 -11.44 0.06
CA VAL A 12 -15.14 -10.78 0.45
C VAL A 12 -14.35 -10.37 -0.79
N SER A 13 -14.23 -11.24 -1.80
CA SER A 13 -13.57 -10.92 -3.06
C SER A 13 -14.25 -9.74 -3.76
N GLY A 14 -15.59 -9.74 -3.87
CA GLY A 14 -16.34 -8.62 -4.43
C GLY A 14 -16.17 -7.29 -3.67
N LEU A 15 -16.06 -7.34 -2.33
CA LEU A 15 -15.79 -6.16 -1.52
C LEU A 15 -14.36 -5.64 -1.69
N ILE A 16 -13.37 -6.52 -1.88
CA ILE A 16 -11.99 -6.13 -2.22
C ILE A 16 -11.95 -5.48 -3.60
N GLU A 17 -12.64 -6.02 -4.60
CA GLU A 17 -12.73 -5.41 -5.92
C GLU A 17 -13.39 -4.02 -5.87
N LEU A 18 -14.45 -3.88 -5.06
CA LEU A 18 -15.11 -2.59 -4.85
C LEU A 18 -14.21 -1.60 -4.09
N LEU A 19 -13.45 -2.06 -3.11
CA LEU A 19 -12.45 -1.27 -2.40
C LEU A 19 -11.43 -0.73 -3.39
N VAL A 20 -10.79 -1.60 -4.19
CA VAL A 20 -9.80 -1.23 -5.20
C VAL A 20 -10.39 -0.24 -6.20
N THR A 21 -11.63 -0.45 -6.64
CA THR A 21 -12.33 0.47 -7.55
C THR A 21 -12.60 1.83 -6.90
N SER A 22 -13.02 1.85 -5.63
CA SER A 22 -13.28 3.08 -4.88
C SER A 22 -12.02 3.91 -4.74
N VAL A 23 -10.89 3.29 -4.39
CA VAL A 23 -9.65 4.04 -4.25
C VAL A 23 -9.12 4.53 -5.60
N ASN A 24 -9.23 3.73 -6.67
CA ASN A 24 -8.89 4.15 -8.04
C ASN A 24 -9.67 5.38 -8.51
N LYS A 25 -10.90 5.57 -8.01
CA LYS A 25 -11.77 6.72 -8.33
C LYS A 25 -11.68 7.84 -7.29
N GLU A 26 -10.71 7.78 -6.39
CA GLU A 26 -10.51 8.73 -5.29
C GLU A 26 -11.71 8.84 -4.32
N TYR A 27 -12.57 7.82 -4.26
CA TYR A 27 -13.65 7.69 -3.28
C TYR A 27 -13.10 7.17 -1.94
N LEU A 28 -12.26 8.00 -1.30
CA LEU A 28 -11.50 7.61 -0.11
C LEU A 28 -12.37 7.34 1.12
N ASN A 29 -13.54 7.99 1.24
CA ASN A 29 -14.45 7.79 2.36
C ASN A 29 -15.21 6.47 2.24
N GLU A 30 -15.64 6.13 1.02
CA GLU A 30 -16.27 4.87 0.67
C GLU A 30 -15.30 3.72 0.87
N ALA A 31 -14.06 3.89 0.39
CA ALA A 31 -12.99 2.92 0.58
C ALA A 31 -12.68 2.66 2.06
N GLU A 32 -12.61 3.71 2.89
CA GLU A 32 -12.40 3.57 4.34
C GLU A 32 -13.53 2.77 5.01
N ARG A 33 -14.79 3.04 4.66
CA ARG A 33 -15.94 2.29 5.19
C ARG A 33 -15.92 0.83 4.77
N LEU A 34 -15.55 0.55 3.51
CA LEU A 34 -15.42 -0.81 3.00
C LEU A 34 -14.29 -1.57 3.71
N LEU A 35 -13.15 -0.91 3.92
CA LEU A 35 -12.02 -1.52 4.60
C LEU A 35 -12.31 -1.81 6.08
N ALA A 36 -13.00 -0.91 6.78
CA ALA A 36 -13.49 -1.15 8.14
C ALA A 36 -14.42 -2.37 8.21
N ALA A 37 -15.31 -2.56 7.23
CA ALA A 37 -16.15 -3.74 7.16
C ALA A 37 -15.34 -5.03 6.92
N LEU A 38 -14.34 -4.97 6.02
CA LEU A 38 -13.46 -6.11 5.73
C LEU A 38 -12.64 -6.55 6.95
N HIS A 39 -12.16 -5.61 7.77
CA HIS A 39 -11.47 -5.93 9.04
C HIS A 39 -12.36 -6.69 10.03
N VAL A 40 -13.64 -6.31 10.13
CA VAL A 40 -14.61 -7.02 10.98
C VAL A 40 -14.88 -8.44 10.43
N MET A 41 -14.96 -8.59 9.11
CA MET A 41 -15.26 -9.86 8.44
C MET A 41 -14.07 -10.84 8.39
N ARG A 42 -12.84 -10.32 8.36
CA ARG A 42 -11.59 -11.09 8.22
C ARG A 42 -10.52 -10.58 9.20
N PRO A 43 -10.75 -10.65 10.52
CA PRO A 43 -9.83 -10.10 11.52
C PRO A 43 -8.45 -10.79 11.57
N ARG A 44 -8.33 -11.96 10.94
CA ARG A 44 -7.07 -12.73 10.86
C ARG A 44 -6.26 -12.44 9.59
N PHE A 45 -6.81 -11.71 8.62
CA PHE A 45 -6.15 -11.43 7.36
C PHE A 45 -5.34 -10.14 7.47
N ARG A 46 -4.09 -10.29 7.89
CA ARG A 46 -3.20 -9.18 8.27
C ARG A 46 -2.83 -8.32 7.08
N GLU A 47 -2.76 -8.92 5.90
CA GLU A 47 -2.49 -8.30 4.62
C GLU A 47 -3.49 -7.17 4.29
N LEU A 48 -4.69 -7.16 4.90
CA LEU A 48 -5.63 -6.04 4.79
C LEU A 48 -5.06 -4.70 5.28
N HIS A 49 -4.13 -4.73 6.24
CA HIS A 49 -3.51 -3.51 6.77
C HIS A 49 -2.66 -2.77 5.73
N VAL A 50 -2.26 -3.45 4.65
CA VAL A 50 -1.62 -2.79 3.52
C VAL A 50 -2.57 -1.77 2.89
N TYR A 51 -3.87 -2.04 2.81
CA TYR A 51 -4.84 -1.07 2.29
C TYR A 51 -5.05 0.12 3.23
N ASP A 52 -4.91 -0.06 4.55
CA ASP A 52 -4.98 1.05 5.50
C ASP A 52 -3.82 2.02 5.27
N VAL A 53 -2.60 1.49 5.10
CA VAL A 53 -1.41 2.28 4.74
C VAL A 53 -1.69 3.10 3.48
N TRP A 54 -2.35 2.50 2.48
CA TRP A 54 -2.62 3.16 1.22
C TRP A 54 -3.65 4.28 1.33
N LEU A 55 -4.72 4.09 2.10
CA LEU A 55 -5.67 5.16 2.39
C LEU A 55 -4.99 6.32 3.11
N LEU A 56 -4.09 6.02 4.05
CA LEU A 56 -3.28 7.05 4.72
C LEU A 56 -2.39 7.80 3.74
N MET A 57 -1.71 7.10 2.83
CA MET A 57 -0.89 7.70 1.77
C MET A 57 -1.72 8.58 0.82
N GLY A 58 -2.90 8.12 0.38
CA GLY A 58 -3.83 8.91 -0.44
C GLY A 58 -4.30 10.18 0.26
N ARG A 59 -4.45 10.13 1.59
CA ARG A 59 -4.76 11.30 2.44
C ARG A 59 -3.52 12.12 2.84
N LYS A 60 -2.35 11.82 2.28
CA LYS A 60 -1.05 12.45 2.60
C LYS A 60 -0.63 12.34 4.08
N LYS A 61 -1.19 11.37 4.81
CA LYS A 61 -0.87 11.05 6.21
C LYS A 61 0.34 10.10 6.28
N TYR A 62 1.46 10.51 5.69
CA TYR A 62 2.64 9.65 5.53
C TYR A 62 3.30 9.24 6.86
N THR A 63 3.17 10.06 7.90
CA THR A 63 3.66 9.72 9.25
C THR A 63 2.90 8.54 9.85
N GLU A 64 1.56 8.59 9.80
CA GLU A 64 0.69 7.49 10.27
C GLU A 64 0.94 6.23 9.43
N ALA A 65 1.07 6.38 8.10
CA ALA A 65 1.38 5.27 7.19
C ALA A 65 2.71 4.59 7.54
N THR A 66 3.75 5.37 7.86
CA THR A 66 5.07 4.83 8.23
C THR A 66 5.03 4.08 9.57
N GLN A 67 4.23 4.56 10.54
CA GLN A 67 4.06 3.85 11.82
C GLN A 67 3.41 2.49 11.60
N LEU A 68 2.32 2.43 10.82
CA LEU A 68 1.65 1.18 10.50
C LEU A 68 2.53 0.22 9.70
N LEU A 69 3.31 0.72 8.74
CA LEU A 69 4.27 -0.09 7.98
C LEU A 69 5.32 -0.74 8.89
N ARG A 70 5.85 -0.01 9.88
CA ARG A 70 6.79 -0.58 10.87
C ARG A 70 6.14 -1.66 11.73
N GLU A 71 4.86 -1.49 12.09
CA GLU A 71 4.12 -2.54 12.79
C GLU A 71 3.99 -3.80 11.93
N LEU A 72 3.77 -3.66 10.62
CA LEU A 72 3.71 -4.77 9.68
C LEU A 72 5.07 -5.44 9.46
N GLU A 73 6.17 -4.67 9.36
CA GLU A 73 7.55 -5.20 9.25
C GLU A 73 7.93 -6.07 10.45
N ASN A 74 7.43 -5.75 11.65
CA ASN A 74 7.69 -6.52 12.87
C ASN A 74 6.90 -7.83 12.96
N GLN A 75 6.05 -8.12 11.98
CA GLN A 75 5.25 -9.35 11.93
C GLN A 75 5.75 -10.31 10.86
N PRO A 76 5.53 -11.63 11.03
CA PRO A 76 5.83 -12.59 9.98
C PRO A 76 4.85 -12.38 8.80
N LEU A 77 5.31 -11.66 7.79
CA LEU A 77 4.61 -11.48 6.52
C LEU A 77 4.97 -12.61 5.56
N ARG A 78 3.98 -13.08 4.80
CA ARG A 78 4.23 -14.04 3.72
C ARG A 78 4.96 -13.34 2.58
N SER A 79 5.83 -14.05 1.87
CA SER A 79 6.32 -13.54 0.58
C SER A 79 5.14 -13.44 -0.40
N PRO A 80 5.03 -12.37 -1.23
CA PRO A 80 5.97 -11.26 -1.43
C PRO A 80 5.73 -10.00 -0.57
N TYR A 81 4.84 -10.04 0.43
CA TYR A 81 4.39 -8.85 1.17
C TYR A 81 5.52 -8.10 1.91
N GLY A 82 6.59 -8.78 2.31
CA GLY A 82 7.75 -8.14 2.94
C GLY A 82 8.41 -7.10 2.02
N ALA A 83 8.71 -7.47 0.77
CA ALA A 83 9.27 -6.56 -0.22
C ALA A 83 8.33 -5.38 -0.52
N TYR A 84 7.03 -5.65 -0.52
CA TYR A 84 5.99 -4.65 -0.75
C TYR A 84 5.92 -3.61 0.36
N VAL A 85 5.93 -4.06 1.62
CA VAL A 85 5.95 -3.18 2.79
C VAL A 85 7.21 -2.30 2.76
N SER A 86 8.39 -2.86 2.48
CA SER A 86 9.62 -2.09 2.34
C SER A 86 9.55 -1.04 1.20
N ALA A 87 8.93 -1.38 0.07
CA ALA A 87 8.72 -0.43 -1.02
C ALA A 87 7.81 0.74 -0.62
N LEU A 88 6.71 0.46 0.09
CA LEU A 88 5.81 1.50 0.62
C LEU A 88 6.49 2.36 1.68
N THR A 89 7.33 1.76 2.54
CA THR A 89 8.14 2.49 3.52
C THR A 89 9.06 3.48 2.81
N ALA A 90 9.73 3.06 1.73
CA ALA A 90 10.55 3.97 0.92
C ALA A 90 9.74 5.14 0.34
N ILE A 91 8.52 4.90 -0.17
CA ILE A 91 7.65 5.95 -0.73
C ILE A 91 7.20 6.94 0.37
N CYS A 92 6.81 6.44 1.55
CA CYS A 92 6.38 7.28 2.66
C CYS A 92 7.52 8.17 3.17
N LEU A 93 8.70 7.59 3.38
CA LEU A 93 9.90 8.31 3.82
C LEU A 93 10.34 9.34 2.77
N PHE A 94 10.24 9.01 1.48
CA PHE A 94 10.50 9.96 0.40
C PHE A 94 9.55 11.16 0.47
N SER A 95 8.26 10.92 0.67
CA SER A 95 7.24 11.98 0.81
C SER A 95 7.49 12.86 2.04
N LEU A 96 8.05 12.30 3.10
CA LEU A 96 8.47 13.00 4.32
C LEU A 96 9.84 13.70 4.19
N ARG A 97 10.52 13.58 3.04
CA ARG A 97 11.90 14.07 2.80
C ARG A 97 12.95 13.46 3.73
N ASP A 98 12.68 12.28 4.29
CA ASP A 98 13.61 11.56 5.17
C ASP A 98 14.62 10.78 4.32
N PRO A 99 15.93 11.09 4.36
CA PRO A 99 16.93 10.48 3.48
C PRO A 99 17.08 8.97 3.65
N SER A 100 16.61 8.39 4.76
CA SER A 100 16.62 6.94 5.02
C SER A 100 15.78 6.13 4.04
N TRP A 101 14.87 6.78 3.26
CA TRP A 101 14.10 6.14 2.19
C TRP A 101 14.96 5.34 1.20
N ARG A 102 16.22 5.78 0.99
CA ARG A 102 17.18 5.11 0.10
C ARG A 102 17.60 3.72 0.58
N ILE A 103 17.62 3.51 1.89
CA ILE A 103 18.02 2.23 2.48
C ILE A 103 17.00 1.17 2.07
N TYR A 104 15.73 1.45 2.36
CA TYR A 104 14.59 0.59 2.00
C TYR A 104 14.48 0.38 0.49
N ALA A 105 14.65 1.44 -0.30
CA ALA A 105 14.63 1.32 -1.75
C ALA A 105 15.74 0.39 -2.28
N ASN A 106 16.98 0.59 -1.83
CA ASN A 106 18.10 -0.25 -2.25
C ASN A 106 17.93 -1.70 -1.78
N GLU A 107 17.36 -1.91 -0.60
CA GLU A 107 17.05 -3.25 -0.07
C GLU A 107 16.06 -4.00 -0.97
N VAL A 108 14.97 -3.35 -1.37
CA VAL A 108 13.98 -3.95 -2.30
C VAL A 108 14.62 -4.31 -3.63
N LEU A 109 15.41 -3.40 -4.21
CA LEU A 109 16.11 -3.65 -5.48
C LEU A 109 17.16 -4.77 -5.36
N ALA A 110 17.88 -4.83 -4.24
CA ALA A 110 18.91 -5.84 -4.02
C ALA A 110 18.34 -7.24 -3.80
N ARG A 111 17.23 -7.33 -3.06
CA ARG A 111 16.55 -8.62 -2.82
C ARG A 111 15.81 -9.12 -4.05
N ASN A 112 15.21 -8.23 -4.83
CA ASN A 112 14.49 -8.54 -6.06
C ASN A 112 13.48 -9.71 -5.89
N GLU A 113 12.83 -9.76 -4.74
CA GLU A 113 11.90 -10.83 -4.35
C GLU A 113 10.51 -10.67 -5.00
N ASP A 114 10.16 -9.43 -5.36
CA ASP A 114 8.89 -9.08 -5.95
C ASP A 114 9.07 -8.03 -7.03
N GLN A 115 8.67 -8.37 -8.26
CA GLN A 115 8.87 -7.51 -9.41
C GLN A 115 8.08 -6.19 -9.28
N GLU A 116 6.91 -6.22 -8.65
CA GLU A 116 6.11 -5.01 -8.50
C GLU A 116 6.67 -4.04 -7.47
N SER A 117 7.17 -4.56 -6.35
CA SER A 117 7.93 -3.78 -5.36
C SER A 117 9.16 -3.12 -6.00
N VAL A 118 9.87 -3.87 -6.84
CA VAL A 118 11.02 -3.37 -7.62
C VAL A 118 10.60 -2.28 -8.62
N ASN A 119 9.49 -2.47 -9.32
CA ASN A 119 8.94 -1.48 -10.26
C ASN A 119 8.55 -0.19 -9.54
N LEU A 120 7.87 -0.28 -8.39
CA LEU A 120 7.48 0.86 -7.56
C LEU A 120 8.70 1.68 -7.11
N VAL A 121 9.72 1.01 -6.58
CA VAL A 121 10.96 1.68 -6.14
C VAL A 121 11.75 2.25 -7.32
N SER A 122 11.78 1.55 -8.46
CA SER A 122 12.45 2.02 -9.66
C SER A 122 11.79 3.31 -10.20
N LEU A 123 10.46 3.38 -10.16
CA LEU A 123 9.73 4.60 -10.51
C LEU A 123 10.05 5.74 -9.54
N LEU A 124 10.12 5.46 -8.23
CA LEU A 124 10.52 6.44 -7.21
C LEU A 124 11.93 6.99 -7.45
N MET A 125 12.88 6.12 -7.84
CA MET A 125 14.25 6.51 -8.18
C MET A 125 14.31 7.27 -9.51
N GLY A 126 13.51 6.87 -10.49
CA GLY A 126 13.35 7.55 -11.79
C GLY A 126 12.81 8.97 -11.64
N LYS A 127 11.83 9.17 -10.76
CA LYS A 127 11.30 10.51 -10.40
C LYS A 127 12.35 11.44 -9.80
N ARG A 128 13.49 10.94 -9.29
CA ARG A 128 14.62 11.81 -8.89
C ARG A 128 15.33 12.41 -10.11
N LYS A 129 15.44 11.70 -11.22
CA LYS A 129 16.23 12.16 -12.38
C LYS A 129 15.66 13.45 -13.00
N GLU A 130 14.38 13.74 -12.76
CA GLU A 130 13.71 14.98 -13.19
C GLU A 130 13.65 16.07 -12.11
N ALA A 131 14.07 15.81 -10.87
CA ALA A 131 13.92 16.74 -9.75
C ALA A 131 15.23 17.50 -9.42
N GLU A 132 15.70 18.31 -10.38
CA GLU A 132 16.44 19.56 -10.13
C GLU A 132 15.50 20.75 -10.38
N PRO A 133 15.70 21.92 -9.72
CA PRO A 133 14.58 22.75 -9.29
C PRO A 133 13.97 23.55 -10.44
N SER A 134 12.78 23.16 -10.85
CA SER A 134 11.79 24.09 -11.38
C SER A 134 10.38 23.61 -11.05
N ALA A 135 9.55 24.59 -10.72
CA ALA A 135 8.25 24.43 -10.12
C ALA A 135 7.29 23.51 -10.90
N THR A 136 6.42 22.85 -10.13
CA THR A 136 5.15 22.25 -10.54
C THR A 136 5.27 20.98 -11.40
N THR A 137 4.95 19.83 -10.80
CA THR A 137 3.90 18.91 -11.28
C THR A 137 3.71 17.82 -10.23
N THR A 138 2.57 17.86 -9.53
CA THR A 138 2.02 16.74 -8.76
C THR A 138 1.63 15.65 -9.75
N GLY A 139 2.61 14.87 -10.19
CA GLY A 139 2.42 13.68 -11.02
C GLY A 139 2.03 12.53 -10.10
N ASP A 140 0.73 12.29 -10.01
CA ASP A 140 0.06 11.18 -9.37
C ASP A 140 0.84 9.86 -9.60
N VAL A 141 1.52 9.36 -8.56
CA VAL A 141 1.82 7.94 -8.50
C VAL A 141 0.50 7.36 -8.04
N SER A 142 -0.30 6.81 -8.95
CA SER A 142 -1.41 5.94 -8.55
C SER A 142 -0.85 4.53 -8.46
N PRO A 143 -0.41 4.07 -7.27
CA PRO A 143 0.15 2.74 -7.12
C PRO A 143 -0.91 1.63 -7.36
N PHE A 144 -2.18 2.01 -7.55
CA PHE A 144 -3.31 1.11 -7.81
C PHE A 144 -3.30 0.44 -9.19
N ALA A 145 -2.58 0.97 -10.18
CA ALA A 145 -2.45 0.34 -11.49
C ALA A 145 -1.72 -1.01 -11.43
N THR A 146 -0.97 -1.25 -10.35
CA THR A 146 -0.03 -2.37 -10.21
C THR A 146 -0.62 -3.58 -9.46
N MET A 147 -1.86 -3.48 -8.99
CA MET A 147 -2.47 -4.38 -8.01
C MET A 147 -3.18 -5.61 -8.61
N HIS A 148 -2.71 -6.16 -9.73
CA HIS A 148 -3.34 -7.31 -10.41
C HIS A 148 -3.23 -8.64 -9.62
N PHE A 149 -2.33 -8.71 -8.63
CA PHE A 149 -2.02 -9.95 -7.88
C PHE A 149 -2.92 -10.22 -6.66
N MET A 150 -3.83 -9.31 -6.31
CA MET A 150 -4.73 -9.47 -5.15
C MET A 150 -6.12 -10.00 -5.51
N ARG A 151 -6.33 -10.39 -6.77
CA ARG A 151 -7.46 -11.23 -7.18
C ARG A 151 -7.19 -12.66 -6.72
N ALA A 152 -7.61 -12.98 -5.50
CA ALA A 152 -7.77 -14.35 -5.04
C ALA A 152 -9.11 -14.91 -5.51
#